data_AF-A0A2L2Y8V4-F1
#
_entry.id   AF-A0A2L2Y8V4-F1
#
_cell.length_a   1.000
_cell.length_b   1.000
_cell.length_c   1.000
_cell.angle_alpha   90.00
_cell.angle_beta   90.00
_cell.angle_gamma   90.00
#
_symmetry.space_group_name_H-M   'P 1'
#
loop_
_entity.id
_entity.type
_entity.pdbx_description
1 polymer ?
#
loop_
_entity_poly.entity_id
_entity_poly.type
_entity_poly.pdbx_seq_one_letter_code
_entity_poly.pdbx_strand_id
1 'polypeptide(L)'
;EVMLVLRDAKDSVTSLSVSDYEILTGSLDCCIRRYDMRKGLLCQDNLSSSVNCVNFTKDGQCVLASCLDNTLRLTDKEGGEVRSEHTGLKNER
;
A
#
# COMPACT_ATOMS: atom_id res chain seq x y z
N GLU A 1 -15.43 23.71 -11.00
CA GLU A 1 -14.58 22.52 -11.17
C GLU A 1 -14.65 21.73 -9.87
N VAL A 2 -15.01 20.44 -9.91
CA VAL A 2 -15.18 19.64 -8.69
C VAL A 2 -13.90 18.85 -8.47
N MET A 3 -13.21 19.13 -7.36
CA MET A 3 -12.01 18.41 -6.94
C MET A 3 -12.40 17.40 -5.85
N LEU A 4 -12.07 16.12 -6.06
CA LEU A 4 -12.20 15.10 -5.01
C LEU A 4 -11.00 15.19 -4.06
N VAL A 5 -11.26 15.20 -2.76
CA VAL A 5 -10.22 15.20 -1.70
C VAL A 5 -10.42 13.98 -0.81
N LEU A 6 -9.44 13.09 -0.78
CA LEU A 6 -9.39 11.90 0.09
C LEU A 6 -8.63 12.27 1.37
N ARG A 7 -9.26 12.10 2.54
CA ARG A 7 -8.75 12.62 3.84
C ARG A 7 -8.43 11.53 4.86
N ASP A 8 -8.33 10.29 4.41
CA ASP A 8 -8.20 9.13 5.29
C ASP A 8 -6.81 9.02 5.93
N ALA A 9 -5.77 9.54 5.27
CA ALA A 9 -4.41 9.59 5.80
C ALA A 9 -4.31 10.53 7.01
N LYS A 10 -3.74 10.02 8.11
CA LYS A 10 -3.58 10.75 9.36
C LYS A 10 -2.20 11.41 9.50
N ASP A 11 -1.35 11.22 8.50
CA ASP A 11 -0.04 11.82 8.34
C ASP A 11 0.27 11.95 6.83
N SER A 12 1.46 12.41 6.49
CA SER A 12 1.92 12.66 5.14
C SER A 12 1.79 11.43 4.25
N VAL A 13 1.11 11.59 3.11
CA VAL A 13 1.15 10.63 2.02
C VAL A 13 2.52 10.73 1.35
N THR A 14 3.29 9.65 1.38
CA THR A 14 4.69 9.62 0.95
C THR A 14 4.86 9.09 -0.47
N SER A 15 3.91 8.27 -0.93
CA SER A 15 3.98 7.58 -2.20
C SER A 15 2.60 7.20 -2.71
N LEU A 16 2.48 7.13 -4.02
CA LEU A 16 1.25 6.82 -4.72
C LEU A 16 1.55 5.99 -5.98
N SER A 17 0.67 5.03 -6.25
CA SER A 17 0.70 4.15 -7.41
C SER A 17 -0.71 4.02 -7.95
N VAL A 18 -0.85 4.01 -9.27
CA VAL A 18 -2.16 3.95 -9.93
C VAL A 18 -2.24 2.71 -10.82
N SER A 19 -3.42 2.10 -10.87
CA SER A 19 -3.79 1.09 -11.85
C SER A 19 -4.99 1.61 -12.66
N ASP A 20 -5.71 0.73 -13.36
CA ASP A 20 -6.85 1.09 -14.20
C ASP A 20 -7.93 1.89 -13.44
N TYR A 21 -8.34 1.41 -12.27
CA TYR A 21 -9.43 2.00 -11.47
C TYR A 21 -9.09 2.12 -9.99
N GLU A 22 -7.83 1.85 -9.62
CA GLU A 22 -7.39 1.89 -8.24
C GLU A 22 -6.28 2.91 -8.02
N ILE A 23 -6.36 3.59 -6.87
CA ILE A 23 -5.28 4.42 -6.34
C ILE A 23 -4.75 3.71 -5.10
N LEU A 24 -3.45 3.44 -5.06
CA LEU A 24 -2.76 2.96 -3.88
C LEU A 24 -1.89 4.07 -3.32
N THR A 25 -1.94 4.27 -2.00
CA THR A 25 -1.13 5.27 -1.30
C THR A 25 -0.43 4.65 -0.11
N GLY A 26 0.82 5.06 0.14
CA GLY A 26 1.54 4.83 1.39
C GLY A 26 1.62 6.11 2.22
N SER A 27 1.66 5.99 3.55
CA SER A 27 1.66 7.12 4.47
C SER A 27 2.53 6.87 5.70
N LEU A 28 2.98 7.97 6.33
CA LEU A 28 3.73 7.95 7.58
C LEU A 28 2.91 7.46 8.77
N ASP A 29 1.57 7.46 8.67
CA ASP A 29 0.64 6.87 9.66
C ASP A 29 0.62 5.33 9.69
N CYS A 30 1.68 4.71 9.16
CA CYS A 30 1.89 3.27 9.03
C CYS A 30 0.88 2.55 8.14
N CYS A 31 0.01 3.25 7.42
CA CYS A 31 -1.03 2.62 6.63
C CYS A 31 -0.74 2.69 5.13
N ILE A 32 -1.09 1.61 4.42
CA ILE A 32 -1.38 1.67 2.99
C ILE A 32 -2.89 1.79 2.79
N ARG A 33 -3.31 2.48 1.73
CA ARG A 33 -4.72 2.63 1.37
C ARG A 33 -4.92 2.38 -0.11
N ARG A 34 -5.90 1.56 -0.44
CA ARG A 34 -6.30 1.24 -1.81
C ARG A 34 -7.73 1.73 -2.03
N TYR A 35 -7.89 2.70 -2.91
CA TYR A 35 -9.17 3.28 -3.30
C TYR A 35 -9.59 2.66 -4.65
N ASP A 36 -10.67 1.89 -4.68
CA ASP A 36 -11.30 1.43 -5.91
C ASP A 36 -12.35 2.46 -6.33
N MET A 37 -12.02 3.26 -7.35
CA MET A 37 -12.85 4.37 -7.82
C MET A 37 -14.13 3.92 -8.52
N ARG A 38 -14.15 2.69 -9.04
CA ARG A 38 -15.32 2.12 -9.71
C ARG A 38 -16.34 1.61 -8.69
N LYS A 39 -15.87 0.99 -7.60
CA LYS A 39 -16.71 0.45 -6.54
C LYS A 39 -17.02 1.47 -5.43
N GLY A 40 -16.26 2.56 -5.35
CA GLY A 40 -16.34 3.50 -4.24
C GLY A 40 -15.87 2.86 -2.92
N LEU A 41 -14.88 1.97 -2.98
CA LEU A 41 -14.40 1.20 -1.84
C LEU A 41 -13.01 1.69 -1.41
N LEU A 42 -12.80 1.81 -0.10
CA LEU A 42 -11.50 2.00 0.52
C LEU A 42 -11.11 0.73 1.30
N CYS A 43 -9.94 0.18 0.99
CA CYS A 43 -9.25 -0.81 1.82
C CYS A 43 -8.05 -0.16 2.49
N GLN A 44 -7.82 -0.45 3.77
CA GLN A 44 -6.71 0.11 4.54
C GLN A 44 -6.05 -0.98 5.38
N ASP A 45 -4.73 -1.12 5.23
CA ASP A 45 -3.92 -2.04 6.02
C ASP A 45 -2.87 -1.26 6.81
N ASN A 46 -2.75 -1.55 8.10
CA ASN A 46 -1.71 -1.01 8.95
C ASN A 46 -0.49 -1.95 8.92
N LEU A 47 0.65 -1.42 8.50
CA LEU A 47 1.91 -2.16 8.38
C LEU A 47 2.82 -2.00 9.60
N SER A 48 2.33 -1.42 10.70
CA SER A 48 3.07 -1.21 11.97
C SER A 48 4.37 -0.44 11.87
N SER A 49 4.68 0.15 10.71
CA SER A 49 5.83 1.01 10.45
C SER A 49 5.50 1.98 9.33
N SER A 50 6.05 3.19 9.40
CA SER A 50 5.79 4.24 8.41
C SER A 50 6.17 3.79 7.01
N VAL A 51 5.29 4.02 6.05
CA VAL A 51 5.48 3.61 4.66
C VAL A 51 6.13 4.75 3.90
N ASN A 52 7.21 4.48 3.17
CA ASN A 52 7.90 5.47 2.34
C ASN A 52 7.72 5.25 0.84
N CYS A 53 7.36 4.04 0.39
CA CYS A 53 7.04 3.74 -1.01
C CYS A 53 6.03 2.61 -1.13
N VAL A 54 5.20 2.65 -2.18
CA VAL A 54 4.22 1.60 -2.53
C VAL A 54 4.20 1.32 -4.03
N ASN A 55 3.87 0.08 -4.41
CA ASN A 55 3.57 -0.28 -5.79
C ASN A 55 2.60 -1.46 -5.86
N PHE A 56 1.90 -1.59 -6.99
CA PHE A 56 1.20 -2.83 -7.32
C PHE A 56 2.19 -3.85 -7.88
N THR A 57 1.95 -5.14 -7.64
CA THR A 57 2.62 -6.16 -8.45
C THR A 57 2.08 -6.14 -9.88
N LYS A 58 2.88 -6.59 -10.86
CA LYS A 58 2.50 -6.56 -12.28
C LYS A 58 1.28 -7.43 -12.61
N ASP A 59 1.09 -8.53 -11.88
CA ASP A 59 -0.09 -9.37 -11.98
C ASP A 59 -1.34 -8.76 -11.31
N GLY A 60 -1.17 -7.64 -10.60
CA GLY A 60 -2.23 -6.92 -9.93
C GLY A 60 -2.76 -7.58 -8.67
N GLN A 61 -2.17 -8.69 -8.21
CA GLN A 61 -2.71 -9.48 -7.09
C GLN A 61 -2.26 -8.99 -5.72
N CYS A 62 -1.11 -8.32 -5.65
CA CYS A 62 -0.51 -7.90 -4.40
C CYS A 62 -0.10 -6.42 -4.45
N VAL A 63 0.25 -5.92 -3.27
CA VAL A 63 0.85 -4.63 -3.02
C VAL A 63 2.22 -4.84 -2.39
N LEU A 64 3.23 -4.15 -2.92
CA LEU A 64 4.54 -4.06 -2.32
C LEU A 64 4.67 -2.71 -1.60
N ALA A 65 5.15 -2.73 -0.36
CA ALA A 65 5.42 -1.54 0.43
C ALA A 65 6.83 -1.61 1.03
N SER A 66 7.53 -0.48 1.03
CA SER A 66 8.76 -0.31 1.81
C SER A 66 8.48 0.52 3.06
N CYS A 67 9.06 0.09 4.18
CA CYS A 67 8.82 0.66 5.49
C CYS A 67 10.11 1.23 6.11
N LEU A 68 9.96 2.18 7.03
CA LEU A 68 11.10 2.79 7.75
C LEU A 68 11.75 1.86 8.79
N ASP A 69 11.19 0.66 9.02
CA ASP A 69 11.79 -0.40 9.85
C ASP A 69 12.78 -1.28 9.08
N ASN A 70 13.20 -0.85 7.89
CA ASN A 70 14.09 -1.56 6.97
C ASN A 70 13.50 -2.84 6.36
N THR A 71 12.16 -2.98 6.35
CA THR A 71 11.48 -4.13 5.74
C THR A 71 10.78 -3.78 4.42
N LEU A 72 10.62 -4.80 3.58
CA LEU A 72 9.66 -4.82 2.47
C LEU A 72 8.50 -5.72 2.86
N ARG A 73 7.27 -5.27 2.60
CA ARG A 73 6.05 -6.02 2.91
C ARG A 73 5.27 -6.24 1.63
N LEU A 74 4.88 -7.48 1.40
CA LEU A 74 3.99 -7.89 0.31
C LEU A 74 2.65 -8.27 0.92
N THR A 75 1.56 -7.65 0.48
CA THR A 75 0.20 -7.95 0.96
C THR A 75 -0.72 -8.27 -0.20
N ASP A 76 -1.61 -9.25 -0.03
CA ASP A 76 -2.64 -9.57 -1.02
C ASP A 76 -3.67 -8.44 -1.09
N LYS A 77 -4.14 -8.11 -2.30
CA LYS A 77 -5.15 -7.06 -2.48
C LYS A 77 -6.52 -7.42 -1.91
N GLU A 78 -6.93 -8.67 -1.98
CA GLU A 78 -8.33 -9.08 -1.71
C GLU A 78 -8.69 -9.18 -0.22
N GLY A 79 -7.72 -8.95 0.67
CA GLY A 79 -7.94 -8.96 2.11
C GLY A 79 -8.00 -10.37 2.69
N GLY A 80 -7.28 -10.55 3.80
CA GLY A 80 -7.28 -11.78 4.58
C GLY A 80 -5.86 -12.18 4.98
N GLU A 81 -5.34 -11.50 6.00
CA GLU A 81 -4.02 -11.71 6.61
C GLU A 81 -2.80 -11.30 5.75
N VAL A 82 -1.84 -10.65 6.42
CA VAL A 82 -0.50 -10.39 5.89
C VAL A 82 0.12 -11.73 5.52
N ARG A 83 0.07 -12.09 4.24
CA ARG A 83 0.77 -13.25 3.71
C ARG A 83 2.24 -12.91 3.50
N SER A 84 2.98 -13.07 4.58
CA SER A 84 4.44 -13.10 4.66
C SER A 84 5.13 -11.74 4.78
N GLU A 85 5.62 -11.48 5.99
CA GLU A 85 6.71 -10.54 6.26
C GLU A 85 8.01 -11.11 5.68
N HIS A 86 8.39 -10.66 4.48
CA HIS A 86 9.67 -11.06 3.90
C HIS A 86 10.79 -10.22 4.52
N THR A 87 11.36 -10.71 5.62
CA THR A 87 12.62 -10.20 6.18
C THR A 87 13.79 -10.61 5.29
N GLY A 88 13.92 -9.91 4.17
CA GLY A 88 15.05 -10.04 3.25
C GLY A 88 14.95 -11.26 2.34
N LEU A 89 14.82 -11.00 1.04
CA LEU A 89 15.36 -11.91 0.04
C LEU A 89 16.87 -12.03 0.32
N LYS A 90 17.28 -13.01 1.13
CA LYS A 90 18.70 -13.37 1.21
C LYS A 90 19.06 -13.96 -0.14
N ASN A 91 19.93 -13.26 -0.85
CA ASN A 91 20.53 -13.77 -2.06
C ASN A 91 21.42 -14.96 -1.66
N GLU A 92 20.88 -16.17 -1.75
CA GLU A 92 21.66 -17.39 -1.67
C GLU A 92 22.50 -17.47 -2.96
N ARG A 93 23.74 -17.00 -2.87
CA ARG A 93 24.80 -17.37 -3.81
C ARG A 93 25.45 -18.65 -3.36
#